data_AF-A0A954IP29-F1
#
_entry.id   AF-A0A954IP29-F1
#
_cell.length_a   1.000
_cell.length_b   1.000
_cell.length_c   1.000
_cell.angle_alpha   90.00
_cell.angle_beta   90.00
_cell.angle_gamma   90.00
#
_symmetry.space_group_name_H-M   'P 1'
#
loop_
_entity.id
_entity.type
_entity.pdbx_description
1 polymer ?
#
loop_
_entity_poly.entity_id
_entity_poly.type
_entity_poly.pdbx_seq_one_letter_code
_entity_poly.pdbx_strand_id
1 'polypeptide(L)' 'PDLPDAIQETHNEEHLVLVTDQAERYQPGDVLFGVPVHICPTSALYDSVNVVENGELVDRWVVTGRNRRLTV' A
#
# COMPACT_ATOMS: atom_id res chain seq x y z
N PRO A 1 -0.73 -10.09 -2.89
CA PRO A 1 -0.44 -9.69 -1.50
C PRO A 1 0.24 -10.85 -0.79
N ASP A 2 1.06 -10.61 0.21
CA ASP A 2 1.81 -11.67 0.92
C ASP A 2 0.91 -12.62 1.71
N LEU A 3 -0.22 -12.11 2.18
CA LEU A 3 -1.26 -12.87 2.90
C LEU A 3 -2.58 -12.81 2.12
N PRO A 4 -2.77 -13.62 1.06
CA PRO A 4 -3.95 -13.55 0.20
C PRO A 4 -5.24 -13.99 0.89
N ASP A 5 -5.14 -14.88 1.89
CA ASP A 5 -6.29 -15.44 2.61
C ASP A 5 -6.53 -14.78 3.98
N ALA A 6 -5.76 -13.76 4.34
CA ALA A 6 -5.95 -13.06 5.60
C ALA A 6 -7.27 -12.29 5.60
N ILE A 7 -7.96 -12.34 6.73
CA ILE A 7 -9.18 -11.56 6.95
C ILE A 7 -8.77 -10.18 7.45
N GLN A 8 -9.16 -9.14 6.73
CA GLN A 8 -9.09 -7.77 7.22
C GLN A 8 -10.19 -7.55 8.26
N GLU A 9 -9.80 -7.42 9.53
CA GLU A 9 -10.76 -7.25 10.63
C GLU A 9 -11.11 -5.78 10.86
N THR A 10 -10.11 -4.92 10.97
CA THR A 10 -10.30 -3.47 11.14
C THR A 10 -9.22 -2.66 10.43
N HIS A 11 -9.58 -1.43 10.07
CA HIS A 11 -8.68 -0.46 9.46
C HIS A 11 -9.03 0.94 9.98
N ASN A 12 -8.05 1.58 10.62
CA ASN A 12 -8.12 2.99 11.00
C ASN A 12 -7.12 3.79 10.16
N GLU A 13 -6.89 5.07 10.49
CA GLU A 13 -6.07 5.97 9.68
C GLU A 13 -4.64 5.44 9.43
N GLU A 14 -4.03 4.75 10.39
CA GLU A 14 -2.62 4.33 10.33
C GLU A 14 -2.39 2.84 10.65
N HIS A 15 -3.45 2.09 10.99
CA HIS A 15 -3.34 0.68 11.40
C HIS A 15 -4.37 -0.19 10.69
N LEU A 16 -3.87 -1.30 10.15
CA LEU A 16 -4.63 -2.39 9.56
C LEU A 16 -4.44 -3.65 10.41
N VAL A 17 -5.53 -4.29 10.83
CA VAL A 17 -5.50 -5.57 11.56
C VAL A 17 -5.87 -6.69 10.60
N LEU A 18 -4.97 -7.66 10.47
CA LEU A 18 -5.12 -8.85 9.65
C LEU A 18 -5.17 -10.10 10.54
N VAL A 19 -6.18 -10.95 10.34
CA VAL A 19 -6.31 -12.24 11.01
C VAL A 19 -5.89 -13.34 10.05
N THR A 20 -4.93 -14.17 10.45
CA THR A 20 -4.41 -15.30 9.66
C THR A 20 -3.93 -16.41 10.60
N ASP A 21 -4.03 -17.66 10.14
CA ASP A 21 -3.45 -18.83 10.80
C ASP A 21 -1.91 -18.82 10.79
N GLN A 22 -1.29 -17.95 9.99
CA GLN A 22 0.16 -17.80 9.91
C GLN A 22 0.73 -16.75 10.88
N ALA A 23 -0.08 -16.18 11.77
CA ALA A 23 0.30 -15.03 12.59
C ALA A 23 1.59 -15.26 13.42
N GLU A 24 1.80 -16.49 13.91
CA GLU A 24 2.98 -16.85 14.72
C GLU A 24 4.31 -16.78 13.96
N ARG A 25 4.28 -16.68 12.62
CA ARG A 25 5.50 -16.58 11.78
C ARG A 25 6.08 -15.16 11.74
N TYR A 26 5.32 -14.17 12.22
CA TYR A 26 5.67 -12.76 12.10
C TYR A 26 6.07 -12.15 13.43
N GLN A 27 6.99 -11.19 13.37
CA GLN A 27 7.46 -10.40 14.49
C GLN A 27 7.47 -8.89 14.15
N PRO A 28 7.46 -7.99 15.14
CA PRO A 28 7.60 -6.57 14.88
C PRO A 28 8.84 -6.25 14.04
N GLY A 29 8.65 -5.50 12.95
CA GLY A 29 9.70 -5.16 11.98
C GLY A 29 9.63 -5.95 10.68
N ASP A 30 8.88 -7.05 10.63
CA ASP A 30 8.60 -7.75 9.37
C ASP A 30 7.76 -6.88 8.44
N VAL A 31 8.02 -7.02 7.14
CA VAL A 31 7.34 -6.24 6.09
C VAL A 31 6.38 -7.15 5.34
N LEU A 32 5.20 -6.61 5.02
CA LEU A 32 4.20 -7.26 4.19
C LEU A 32 3.88 -6.39 2.97
N PHE A 33 3.79 -7.03 1.81
CA PHE A 33 3.30 -6.43 0.59
C PHE A 33 1.77 -6.51 0.50
N GLY A 34 1.13 -5.36 0.70
CA GLY A 34 -0.31 -5.17 0.51
C GLY A 34 -0.66 -4.72 -0.91
N VAL A 35 -1.81 -5.16 -1.42
CA VAL A 35 -2.41 -4.64 -2.66
C VAL A 35 -3.66 -3.85 -2.29
N PRO A 36 -3.80 -2.59 -2.72
CA PRO A 36 -4.97 -1.79 -2.39
C PRO A 36 -6.22 -2.35 -3.04
N VAL A 37 -7.35 -2.31 -2.32
CA VAL A 37 -8.66 -2.75 -2.83
C VAL A 37 -9.15 -1.86 -3.98
N HIS A 38 -8.85 -0.56 -3.92
CA HIS A 38 -9.20 0.38 -4.98
C HIS A 38 -8.02 1.31 -5.27
N ILE A 39 -7.56 1.32 -6.52
CA ILE A 39 -6.33 2.02 -6.89
C ILE A 39 -6.45 3.55 -6.78
N CYS A 40 -7.57 4.14 -7.23
CA CYS A 40 -7.72 5.60 -7.28
C CYS A 40 -7.55 6.33 -5.92
N PRO A 41 -8.23 5.94 -4.82
CA PRO A 41 -8.06 6.60 -3.54
C PRO A 41 -6.67 6.36 -2.98
N THR A 42 -6.10 5.15 -3.14
CA THR A 42 -4.73 4.87 -2.68
C THR A 42 -3.71 5.76 -3.39
N SER A 43 -3.74 5.81 -4.73
CA SER A 43 -2.81 6.67 -5.49
C SER A 43 -2.96 8.14 -5.13
N ALA A 44 -4.19 8.61 -4.85
CA ALA A 44 -4.44 9.99 -4.44
C ALA A 44 -3.82 10.34 -3.07
N LEU A 45 -3.58 9.36 -2.20
CA LEU A 45 -2.98 9.55 -0.86
C LEU A 45 -1.46 9.73 -0.87
N TYR A 46 -0.77 9.54 -2.01
CA TYR A 46 0.68 9.76 -2.12
C TYR A 46 1.03 10.86 -3.14
N ASP A 47 2.11 11.61 -2.87
CA ASP A 47 2.63 12.66 -3.77
C ASP A 47 3.44 12.09 -4.95
N SER A 48 3.91 10.85 -4.79
CA SER A 48 4.80 10.15 -5.69
C SER A 48 4.71 8.65 -5.47
N VAL A 49 5.15 7.88 -6.46
CA VAL A 49 5.22 6.41 -6.42
C VAL A 49 6.64 5.96 -6.73
N ASN A 50 7.11 4.94 -6.02
CA ASN A 50 8.39 4.30 -6.27
C ASN A 50 8.25 3.26 -7.40
N VAL A 51 9.18 3.25 -8.34
CA VAL A 51 9.25 2.26 -9.43
C VAL A 51 10.31 1.24 -9.09
N VAL A 52 9.93 -0.03 -9.06
CA VAL A 52 10.81 -1.13 -8.70
C VAL A 52 10.91 -2.09 -9.89
N GLU A 53 12.13 -2.39 -10.31
CA GLU A 53 12.43 -3.38 -11.35
C GLU A 53 13.51 -4.33 -10.83
N ASN A 54 13.30 -5.65 -11.00
CA ASN A 54 14.22 -6.69 -10.53
C ASN A 54 14.61 -6.58 -9.03
N GLY A 55 13.71 -6.06 -8.20
CA GLY A 55 13.96 -5.87 -6.76
C GLY A 55 14.74 -4.62 -6.40
N GLU A 56 15.09 -3.77 -7.37
CA GLU A 56 15.81 -2.52 -7.15
C GLU A 56 14.90 -1.30 -7.41
N LEU A 57 15.05 -0.27 -6.59
CA LEU A 57 14.40 1.03 -6.81
C LEU A 57 15.07 1.73 -8.00
N VAL A 58 14.37 1.84 -9.11
CA VAL A 58 14.93 2.40 -10.36
C VAL A 58 14.49 3.82 -10.64
N ASP A 59 13.33 4.24 -10.11
CA ASP A 59 12.79 5.58 -10.34
C ASP A 59 11.75 5.98 -9.27
N ARG A 60 11.36 7.26 -9.28
CA ARG A 60 10.26 7.81 -8.49
C ARG A 60 9.42 8.76 -9.33
N TRP A 61 8.16 8.40 -9.58
CA TRP A 61 7.24 9.21 -10.38
C TRP A 61 6.39 10.11 -9.50
N VAL A 62 6.21 11.36 -9.90
CA VAL A 62 5.27 12.27 -9.25
C VAL A 62 3.84 11.90 -9.61
N VAL A 63 2.94 11.82 -8.63
CA VAL A 63 1.50 11.64 -8.85
C VAL A 63 0.91 12.98 -9.28
N THR A 64 1.05 13.29 -10.57
CA THR A 64 0.67 14.60 -11.14
C THR A 64 -0.81 14.94 -10.97
N GLY A 65 -1.68 13.93 -10.87
CA GLY A 65 -3.11 14.11 -10.63
C GLY A 65 -3.47 14.63 -9.23
N ARG A 66 -2.63 14.38 -8.21
CA ARG A 66 -2.94 14.74 -6.80
C ARG A 66 -3.10 16.25 -6.61
N ASN A 67 -2.23 17.02 -7.25
CA ASN A 67 -2.19 18.48 -7.11
C ASN A 67 -2.91 19.20 -8.27
N ARG A 68 -3.70 18.46 -9.06
CA ARG A 68 -4.40 19.03 -10.21
C ARG A 68 -5.57 19.89 -9.72
N ARG A 69 -5.47 21.20 -9.95
CA ARG A 69 -6.60 22.13 -9.81
C ARG A 69 -7.34 22.21 -11.14
N LEU A 70 -8.63 21.89 -11.14
CA LEU A 70 -9.49 22.14 -12.30
C LEU A 70 -9.77 23.65 -12.35
N THR A 71 -9.46 24.28 -13.48
CA THR A 71 -9.90 25.66 -13.77
C THR A 71 -11.08 25.59 -14.74
N VAL A 72 -12.04 26.49 -14.55
CA VAL A 72 -13.16 26.74 -15.46
C VAL A 72 -12.70 27.71 -16.54
#